data_AF-N9EEN7-F1
#
_entry.id   AF-N9EEN7-F1
#
_cell.length_a   1.000
_cell.length_b   1.000
_cell.length_c   1.000
_cell.angle_alpha   90.00
_cell.angle_beta   90.00
_cell.angle_gamma   90.00
#
_symmetry.space_group_name_H-M   'P 1'
#
loop_
_entity.id
_entity.type
_entity.pdbx_description
1 polymer ?
#
loop_
_entity_poly.entity_id
_entity_poly.type
_entity_poly.pdbx_seq_one_letter_code
_entity_poly.pdbx_strand_id
1 'polypeptide(L)'
;MQHDSNVQTAEAEISKYHCKCGGLILPDFESYKVDDEVNFMQQQVKQLGGGLVSVNQKAYTGIITKITGDDIQVKSGNKLYDLYRFGITPIDAPGPIEYSRIGKCRCELDQQQVEG
;
A
#
# COMPACT_ATOMS: atom_id res chain seq x y z
N MET A 1 -39.26 19.94 -21.45
CA MET A 1 -37.95 20.60 -21.66
C MET A 1 -37.31 20.64 -20.28
N GLN A 2 -36.67 19.54 -19.88
CA GLN A 2 -35.20 19.41 -19.70
C GLN A 2 -34.72 20.42 -18.64
N HIS A 3 -34.66 20.07 -17.34
CA HIS A 3 -33.65 19.25 -16.64
C HIS A 3 -32.21 19.65 -16.96
N ASP A 4 -31.71 20.69 -16.30
CA ASP A 4 -30.28 20.85 -16.04
C ASP A 4 -30.04 20.55 -14.56
N SER A 5 -29.98 19.25 -14.30
CA SER A 5 -29.48 18.71 -13.05
C SER A 5 -28.04 19.18 -12.87
N ASN A 6 -27.77 19.72 -11.69
CA ASN A 6 -26.47 19.96 -11.10
C ASN A 6 -25.59 18.69 -11.21
N VAL A 7 -24.90 18.51 -12.33
CA VAL A 7 -23.84 17.49 -12.50
C VAL A 7 -22.58 18.06 -11.86
N GLN A 8 -22.62 18.14 -10.54
CA GLN A 8 -21.43 18.29 -9.72
C GLN A 8 -21.37 17.05 -8.84
N THR A 9 -21.36 15.90 -9.50
CA THR A 9 -21.28 14.59 -8.86
C THR A 9 -19.84 14.10 -8.95
N ALA A 10 -19.14 14.24 -7.83
CA ALA A 10 -18.07 13.35 -7.40
C ALA A 10 -16.97 13.06 -8.43
N GLU A 11 -16.10 14.04 -8.68
CA GLU A 11 -14.68 13.69 -8.81
C GLU A 11 -14.22 13.27 -7.42
N ALA A 12 -14.48 11.99 -7.07
CA ALA A 12 -13.87 11.39 -5.90
C ALA A 12 -12.36 11.66 -6.00
N GLU A 13 -11.77 12.32 -5.00
CA GLU A 13 -10.34 12.60 -4.98
C GLU A 13 -9.60 11.29 -5.28
N ILE A 14 -9.08 11.18 -6.50
CA ILE A 14 -8.27 10.04 -6.89
C ILE A 14 -7.02 10.19 -6.03
N SER A 15 -6.93 9.36 -4.99
CA SER A 15 -5.75 9.26 -4.13
C SER A 15 -4.51 9.29 -5.02
N LYS A 16 -3.46 10.02 -4.60
CA LYS A 16 -2.18 10.15 -5.33
C LYS A 16 -1.53 8.81 -5.70
N TYR A 17 -2.06 7.70 -5.17
CA TYR A 17 -1.66 6.34 -5.43
C TYR A 17 -2.53 5.59 -6.45
N HIS A 18 -3.51 6.22 -7.09
CA HIS A 18 -4.40 5.56 -8.06
C HIS A 18 -4.25 6.15 -9.47
N CYS A 19 -4.23 5.29 -10.47
CA CYS A 19 -4.25 5.72 -11.87
C CYS A 19 -5.66 5.75 -12.44
N LYS A 20 -5.89 6.68 -13.38
CA LYS A 20 -7.16 6.79 -14.12
C LYS A 20 -7.50 5.52 -14.92
N CYS A 21 -6.49 4.75 -15.34
CA CYS A 21 -6.66 3.50 -16.08
C CYS A 21 -6.95 2.28 -15.16
N GLY A 22 -7.04 2.48 -13.85
CA GLY A 22 -7.00 1.38 -12.88
C GLY A 22 -5.57 0.98 -12.55
N GLY A 23 -5.37 0.45 -11.34
CA GLY A 23 -4.04 0.17 -10.80
C GLY A 23 -3.55 1.23 -9.82
N LEU A 24 -2.45 0.88 -9.12
CA LEU A 24 -1.83 1.72 -8.12
C LEU A 24 -0.45 2.24 -8.54
N ILE A 25 -0.15 3.49 -8.20
CA ILE A 25 1.17 4.11 -8.38
C ILE A 25 2.01 3.68 -7.18
N LEU A 26 3.16 3.05 -7.43
CA LEU A 26 4.05 2.64 -6.34
C LEU A 26 4.56 3.87 -5.58
N PRO A 27 4.65 3.80 -4.23
CA PRO A 27 5.24 4.88 -3.46
C PRO A 27 6.73 5.01 -3.79
N ASP A 28 7.28 6.21 -3.56
CA ASP A 28 8.73 6.40 -3.58
C ASP A 28 9.32 5.76 -2.32
N PHE A 29 9.80 4.54 -2.44
CA PHE A 29 10.36 3.80 -1.31
C PHE A 29 11.66 4.41 -0.79
N GLU A 30 12.37 5.22 -1.57
CA GLU A 30 13.61 5.87 -1.15
C GLU A 30 13.36 7.13 -0.32
N SER A 31 12.12 7.66 -0.32
CA SER A 31 11.81 8.89 0.39
C SER A 31 11.59 8.73 1.90
N TYR A 32 11.61 7.50 2.43
CA TYR A 32 11.36 7.23 3.85
C TYR A 32 12.37 7.90 4.78
N LYS A 33 11.85 8.44 5.88
CA LYS A 33 12.61 9.10 6.95
C LYS A 33 12.24 8.54 8.31
N VAL A 34 13.13 8.74 9.29
CA VAL A 34 12.77 8.56 10.69
C VAL A 34 11.62 9.51 11.02
N ASP A 35 10.69 9.04 11.85
CA ASP A 35 9.43 9.68 12.24
C ASP A 35 8.30 9.63 11.19
N ASP A 36 8.53 9.07 10.00
CA ASP A 36 7.45 8.81 9.05
C ASP A 36 6.48 7.74 9.58
N GLU A 37 5.18 7.99 9.39
CA GLU A 37 4.13 7.00 9.61
C GLU A 37 3.96 6.09 8.39
N VAL A 38 3.92 4.78 8.66
CA VAL A 38 3.84 3.73 7.65
C VAL A 38 2.80 2.69 8.03
N ASN A 39 2.28 1.99 7.04
CA ASN A 39 1.47 0.81 7.23
C ASN A 39 2.22 -0.44 6.71
N PHE A 40 1.98 -1.57 7.37
CA PHE A 40 2.68 -2.82 7.09
C PHE A 40 1.85 -4.04 7.51
N MET A 41 2.21 -5.21 6.98
CA MET A 41 1.52 -6.46 7.29
C MET A 41 2.42 -7.37 8.12
N GLN A 42 1.84 -8.02 9.13
CA GLN A 42 2.52 -9.07 9.88
C GLN A 42 1.75 -10.37 9.83
N GLN A 43 2.48 -11.45 9.53
CA GLN A 43 1.96 -12.81 9.54
C GLN A 43 1.92 -13.33 10.97
N GLN A 44 0.77 -13.85 11.38
CA GLN A 44 0.64 -14.68 12.56
C GLN A 44 0.78 -16.14 12.14
N VAL A 45 1.87 -16.77 12.57
CA VAL A 45 2.10 -18.19 12.38
C VAL A 45 1.60 -18.97 13.60
N LYS A 46 1.01 -20.15 13.36
CA LYS A 46 0.68 -21.14 14.38
C LYS A 46 1.44 -22.43 14.12
N GLN A 47 1.84 -23.11 15.18
CA GLN A 47 2.46 -24.43 15.07
C GLN A 47 1.36 -25.47 14.87
N LEU A 48 1.43 -26.22 13.78
CA LEU A 48 0.49 -27.30 13.45
C LEU A 48 1.29 -28.51 12.95
N GLY A 49 1.10 -29.67 13.60
CA GLY A 49 1.61 -30.96 13.12
C GLY A 49 3.13 -31.04 12.88
N GLY A 50 3.94 -30.30 13.66
CA GLY A 50 5.40 -30.28 13.52
C GLY A 50 5.96 -29.20 12.59
N GLY A 51 5.11 -28.38 11.97
CA GLY A 51 5.51 -27.23 11.15
C GLY A 51 4.89 -25.91 11.61
N LEU A 52 5.40 -24.79 11.08
CA LEU A 52 4.79 -23.46 11.22
C LEU A 52 3.88 -23.20 10.03
N VAL A 53 2.62 -22.86 10.30
CA VAL A 53 1.63 -22.50 9.29
C VAL A 53 1.22 -21.05 9.50
N SER A 54 1.28 -20.23 8.45
CA SER A 54 0.72 -18.88 8.47
C SER A 54 -0.81 -18.97 8.51
N VAL A 55 -1.43 -18.46 9.57
CA VAL A 55 -2.88 -18.59 9.79
C VAL A 55 -3.64 -17.27 9.70
N ASN A 56 -2.93 -16.15 9.79
CA ASN A 56 -3.54 -14.82 9.69
C ASN A 56 -2.51 -13.80 9.22
N GLN A 57 -2.96 -12.80 8.45
CA GLN A 57 -2.20 -11.61 8.12
C GLN A 57 -2.95 -10.41 8.67
N LYS A 58 -2.28 -9.63 9.51
CA LYS A 58 -2.87 -8.44 10.11
C LYS A 58 -2.12 -7.19 9.68
N ALA A 59 -2.89 -6.16 9.30
CA ALA A 59 -2.38 -4.83 9.02
C ALA A 59 -2.06 -4.10 10.34
N TYR A 60 -0.95 -3.38 10.33
CA TYR A 60 -0.48 -2.52 11.40
C TYR A 60 -0.08 -1.17 10.81
N THR A 61 -0.10 -0.17 11.67
CA THR A 61 0.49 1.15 11.40
C THR A 61 1.54 1.42 12.46
N GLY A 62 2.55 2.20 12.13
CA GLY A 62 3.61 2.55 13.07
C GLY A 62 4.49 3.66 12.55
N ILE A 63 5.44 4.06 13.39
CA ILE A 63 6.38 5.15 13.12
C ILE A 63 7.76 4.56 12.88
N ILE A 64 8.44 4.98 11.83
CA ILE A 64 9.83 4.60 11.56
C ILE A 64 10.72 5.18 12.65
N THR A 65 11.49 4.32 13.31
CA THR A 65 12.42 4.69 14.39
C THR A 65 13.89 4.60 13.97
N LYS A 66 14.19 3.79 12.94
CA LYS A 66 15.54 3.63 12.39
C LYS A 66 15.49 3.12 10.95
N ILE A 67 16.43 3.58 10.12
CA ILE A 67 16.64 3.10 8.75
C ILE A 67 18.13 2.72 8.61
N THR A 68 18.42 1.51 8.14
CA THR A 68 19.77 1.00 7.86
C THR A 68 19.78 0.28 6.52
N GLY A 69 20.13 0.99 5.44
CA GLY A 69 19.94 0.45 4.09
C GLY A 69 18.46 0.20 3.83
N ASP A 70 18.09 -1.04 3.52
CA ASP A 70 16.69 -1.44 3.32
C ASP A 70 16.02 -2.01 4.58
N ASP A 71 16.76 -2.15 5.68
CA ASP A 71 16.20 -2.57 6.97
C ASP A 71 15.62 -1.36 7.68
N ILE A 72 14.32 -1.41 7.96
CA ILE A 72 13.54 -0.34 8.59
C ILE A 72 12.95 -0.86 9.89
N GLN A 73 13.27 -0.18 11.00
CA GLN A 73 12.65 -0.47 12.29
C GLN A 73 11.44 0.42 12.51
N VAL A 74 10.27 -0.19 12.73
CA VAL A 74 8.99 0.50 12.94
C VAL A 74 8.46 0.21 14.33
N LYS A 75 8.05 1.26 15.05
CA LYS A 75 7.34 1.15 16.33
C LYS A 75 5.84 1.20 16.11
N SER A 76 5.14 0.16 16.54
CA SER A 76 3.67 0.10 16.54
C SER A 76 3.18 -0.24 17.95
N GLY A 77 2.58 0.74 18.63
CA GLY A 77 2.26 0.65 20.05
C GLY A 77 3.52 0.40 20.90
N ASN A 78 3.53 -0.70 21.65
CA ASN A 78 4.64 -1.08 22.54
C ASN A 78 5.63 -2.07 21.91
N LYS A 79 5.55 -2.30 20.59
CA LYS A 79 6.40 -3.28 19.89
C LYS A 79 7.24 -2.60 18.83
N LEU A 80 8.44 -3.13 18.62
CA LEU A 80 9.32 -2.81 17.49
C LEU A 80 9.26 -3.95 16.49
N TYR A 81 9.27 -3.60 15.21
CA TYR A 81 9.26 -4.52 14.09
C TYR A 81 10.41 -4.15 13.17
N ASP A 82 11.27 -5.12 12.88
CA ASP A 82 12.28 -4.99 11.83
C ASP A 82 11.66 -5.47 10.52
N LEU A 83 11.58 -4.55 9.55
CA LEU A 83 10.85 -4.70 8.30
C LEU A 83 11.75 -4.36 7.13
N TYR A 84 11.47 -4.96 5.99
CA TYR A 84 12.13 -4.62 4.73
C TYR A 84 11.44 -3.42 4.08
N ARG A 85 12.21 -2.51 3.46
CA ARG A 85 11.73 -1.27 2.82
C ARG A 85 10.52 -1.47 1.90
N PHE A 86 10.52 -2.53 1.10
CA PHE A 86 9.45 -2.83 0.15
C PHE A 86 8.26 -3.60 0.77
N GLY A 87 8.33 -3.92 2.06
CA GLY A 87 7.26 -4.56 2.83
C GLY A 87 6.35 -3.59 3.59
N ILE A 88 6.61 -2.29 3.49
CA ILE A 88 5.83 -1.23 4.13
C ILE A 88 5.41 -0.19 3.08
N THR A 89 4.31 0.52 3.32
CA THR A 89 3.89 1.66 2.49
C THR A 89 3.63 2.89 3.35
N PRO A 90 3.68 4.12 2.79
CA PRO A 90 3.32 5.34 3.53
C PRO A 90 1.92 5.23 4.13
N ILE A 91 1.65 5.87 5.27
CA ILE A 91 0.35 5.74 5.97
C ILE A 91 -0.87 6.11 5.12
N ASP A 92 -0.71 7.03 4.17
CA ASP A 92 -1.74 7.50 3.25
C ASP A 92 -1.78 6.71 1.93
N ALA A 93 -0.91 5.71 1.78
CA ALA A 93 -0.88 4.80 0.64
C ALA A 93 -1.75 3.56 0.89
N PRO A 94 -2.26 2.93 -0.17
CA PRO A 94 -2.79 1.59 -0.09
C PRO A 94 -1.81 0.64 0.62
N GLY A 95 -2.35 -0.34 1.34
CA GLY A 95 -1.54 -1.30 2.05
C GLY A 95 -0.75 -2.22 1.12
N PRO A 96 0.34 -2.86 1.59
CA PRO A 96 1.11 -3.82 0.79
C PRO A 96 0.25 -4.91 0.13
N ILE A 97 -0.84 -5.32 0.80
CA ILE A 97 -1.78 -6.31 0.26
C ILE A 97 -2.65 -5.74 -0.88
N GLU A 98 -3.00 -4.46 -0.84
CA GLU A 98 -3.78 -3.79 -1.89
C GLU A 98 -2.93 -3.62 -3.15
N TYR A 99 -1.66 -3.22 -2.98
CA TYR A 99 -0.69 -3.23 -4.08
C TYR A 99 -0.52 -4.63 -4.70
N SER A 100 -0.57 -5.69 -3.89
CA SER A 100 -0.50 -7.06 -4.38
C SER A 100 -1.78 -7.49 -5.12
N ARG A 101 -2.95 -7.01 -4.70
CA ARG A 101 -4.26 -7.40 -5.27
C ARG A 101 -4.65 -6.62 -6.51
N ILE A 102 -4.47 -5.29 -6.48
CA ILE A 102 -4.85 -4.39 -7.57
C ILE A 102 -3.74 -4.35 -8.62
N GLY A 103 -2.48 -4.43 -8.18
CA GLY A 103 -1.32 -4.33 -9.05
C GLY A 103 -0.98 -2.89 -9.43
N LYS A 104 0.17 -2.75 -10.08
CA LYS A 104 0.70 -1.46 -10.54
C LYS A 104 -0.04 -0.92 -11.75
N CYS A 105 -0.04 0.39 -11.93
CA CYS A 105 -0.56 1.04 -13.12
C CYS A 105 0.11 0.53 -14.42
N ARG A 106 -0.70 0.41 -15.47
CA ARG A 106 -0.29 -0.08 -16.80
C ARG A 106 -0.90 0.75 -17.94
N CYS A 107 -1.12 2.04 -17.71
CA CYS A 107 -1.90 2.88 -18.64
C CYS A 107 -1.33 2.93 -20.09
N GLU A 108 -0.03 2.71 -20.27
CA GLU A 108 0.60 2.65 -21.60
C GLU A 108 0.19 1.40 -22.40
N LEU A 109 -0.18 0.30 -21.73
CA LEU A 109 -0.64 -0.94 -22.37
C LEU A 109 -2.11 -0.85 -22.82
N ASP A 110 -2.93 -0.06 -22.14
CA ASP A 110 -4.33 0.17 -22.54
C ASP A 110 -4.41 1.03 -23.81
N GLN A 111 -3.46 1.95 -24.02
CA GLN A 111 -3.39 2.77 -25.24
C GLN A 111 -3.19 1.92 -26.50
N GLN A 112 -2.47 0.79 -26.39
CA GLN A 112 -2.26 -0.12 -27.51
C GLN A 112 -3.48 -0.97 -27.87
N GLN A 113 -4.50 -1.06 -27.00
CA GLN A 113 -5.73 -1.82 -27.29
C GLN A 113 -6.84 -1.00 -27.95
N VAL A 114 -6.74 0.33 -27.96
CA VAL A 114 -7.75 1.22 -28.55
C VAL A 114 -7.44 1.54 -30.03
N GLU A 115 -6.22 1.28 -30.48
CA GLU A 115 -5.80 1.48 -31.89
C GLU A 115 -5.93 0.20 -32.77
N GLY A 116 -6.65 -0.82 -32.29
CA GLY A 116 -6.90 -2.08 -33.00
C GLY A 116 -8.32 -2.21 -33.55
#